data_AF-A0A101HZH9-F1
#
_entry.id   AF-A0A101HZH9-F1
#
_cell.length_a   1.000
_cell.length_b   1.000
_cell.length_c   1.000
_cell.angle_alpha   90.00
_cell.angle_beta   90.00
_cell.angle_gamma   90.00
#
_symmetry.space_group_name_H-M   'P 1'
#
loop_
_entity.id
_entity.type
_entity.pdbx_description
1 polymer ?
#
loop_
_entity_poly.entity_id
_entity_poly.type
_entity_poly.pdbx_seq_one_letter_code
_entity_poly.pdbx_strand_id
1 'polypeptide(L)'
;EVIKTSKVLLSVGRVPDFGGLDIQKLGIKLENGGIYVDSYMQTNIPHIYAVGDVTGKKMLAHVASRQGQVAIDHISGNSEPMSYQVVPFCVFSNPELASVGLNEKEANEKYDNIKVFRFPYRANGRALTMNEQEGYIKMIANTQNHRILGVHIIGAHASELIAEAALALQLGVTASDIANTIHAHPTLAEIIAETAEGILGYPIHVVR
;
A
#
# COMPACT_ATOMS: atom_id res chain seq x y z
N GLU A 1 22.78 4.17 -28.73
CA GLU A 1 23.36 5.52 -28.52
C GLU A 1 24.09 5.53 -27.18
N VAL A 2 25.23 6.22 -27.05
CA VAL A 2 26.02 6.28 -25.81
C VAL A 2 25.80 7.63 -25.14
N ILE A 3 25.31 7.65 -23.89
CA ILE A 3 25.12 8.87 -23.11
C ILE A 3 26.35 9.10 -22.22
N LYS A 4 26.97 10.29 -22.33
CA LYS A 4 28.10 10.69 -21.48
C LYS A 4 27.61 11.49 -20.27
N THR A 5 28.07 11.14 -19.07
CA THR A 5 27.73 11.81 -17.79
C THR A 5 28.93 11.80 -16.84
N SER A 6 28.90 12.60 -15.78
CA SER A 6 29.95 12.66 -14.74
C SER A 6 29.79 11.62 -13.63
N LYS A 7 28.56 11.16 -13.36
CA LYS A 7 28.24 10.17 -12.33
C LYS A 7 27.07 9.29 -12.76
N VAL A 8 27.01 8.10 -12.17
CA VAL A 8 25.93 7.12 -12.33
C VAL A 8 25.45 6.69 -10.95
N LEU A 9 24.13 6.73 -10.73
CA LEU A 9 23.46 6.13 -9.57
C LEU A 9 22.92 4.76 -10.00
N LEU A 10 23.36 3.69 -9.34
CA LEU A 10 22.84 2.33 -9.56
C LEU A 10 21.86 1.96 -8.46
N SER A 11 20.57 2.05 -8.76
CA SER A 11 19.47 1.76 -7.83
C SER A 11 18.50 0.72 -8.40
N VAL A 12 19.05 -0.42 -8.86
CA VAL A 12 18.30 -1.48 -9.59
C VAL A 12 17.59 -2.49 -8.67
N GLY A 13 17.82 -2.42 -7.37
CA GLY A 13 17.21 -3.33 -6.41
C GLY A 13 18.07 -3.58 -5.17
N ARG A 14 17.65 -4.55 -4.37
CA ARG A 14 18.31 -5.02 -3.15
C ARG A 14 18.30 -6.54 -3.14
N VAL A 15 19.21 -7.14 -2.39
CA VAL A 15 19.25 -8.57 -2.12
C VAL A 15 19.30 -8.80 -0.61
N PRO A 16 18.73 -9.90 -0.09
CA PRO A 16 18.87 -10.28 1.31
C PRO A 16 20.33 -10.28 1.77
N ASP A 17 20.61 -9.65 2.91
CA ASP A 17 21.91 -9.68 3.58
C ASP A 17 21.81 -10.49 4.87
N PHE A 18 22.60 -11.57 4.98
CA PHE A 18 22.58 -12.47 6.13
C PHE A 18 23.67 -12.14 7.16
N GLY A 19 24.37 -11.01 7.04
CA GLY A 19 25.31 -10.52 8.05
C GLY A 19 26.50 -11.47 8.30
N GLY A 20 26.89 -12.25 7.29
CA GLY A 20 27.98 -13.24 7.39
C GLY A 20 27.56 -14.61 7.95
N LEU A 21 26.27 -14.83 8.25
CA LEU A 21 25.77 -16.15 8.64
C LEU A 21 25.73 -17.11 7.45
N ASP A 22 26.21 -18.33 7.66
CA ASP A 22 26.07 -19.42 6.71
C ASP A 22 24.71 -20.12 6.93
N ILE A 23 23.66 -19.52 6.37
CA ILE A 23 22.27 -19.96 6.53
C ILE A 23 22.08 -21.43 6.13
N GLN A 24 22.79 -21.88 5.08
CA GLN A 24 22.72 -23.26 4.62
C GLN A 24 23.35 -24.23 5.62
N LYS A 25 24.52 -23.89 6.21
CA LYS A 25 25.13 -24.70 7.28
C LYS A 25 24.28 -24.74 8.55
N LEU A 26 23.51 -23.70 8.83
CA LEU A 26 22.54 -23.68 9.94
C LEU A 26 21.30 -24.56 9.67
N GLY A 27 21.18 -25.15 8.47
CA GLY A 27 20.02 -25.96 8.09
C GLY A 27 18.74 -25.15 7.86
N ILE A 28 18.86 -23.81 7.76
CA ILE A 28 17.74 -22.93 7.48
C ILE A 28 17.48 -22.94 5.98
N LYS A 29 16.23 -23.22 5.60
CA LYS A 29 15.78 -23.27 4.21
C LYS A 29 15.78 -21.85 3.61
N LEU A 30 16.28 -21.75 2.38
CA LEU A 30 16.12 -20.56 1.56
C LEU A 30 14.98 -20.75 0.55
N GLU A 31 14.27 -19.68 0.24
CA GLU A 31 13.23 -19.63 -0.79
C GLU A 31 13.32 -18.29 -1.52
N ASN A 32 13.34 -18.31 -2.86
CA ASN A 32 13.43 -17.11 -3.71
C ASN A 32 14.57 -16.14 -3.33
N GLY A 33 15.71 -16.67 -2.86
CA GLY A 33 16.88 -15.89 -2.47
C GLY A 33 16.86 -15.33 -1.04
N GLY A 34 15.79 -15.50 -0.28
CA GLY A 34 15.68 -15.12 1.14
C GLY A 34 15.48 -16.31 2.07
N ILE A 35 15.47 -16.07 3.38
CA ILE A 35 15.12 -17.08 4.39
C ILE A 35 13.65 -17.44 4.23
N TYR A 36 13.37 -18.74 4.06
CA TYR A 36 12.01 -19.26 4.07
C TYR A 36 11.38 -19.00 5.44
N VAL A 37 10.18 -18.43 5.42
CA VAL A 37 9.31 -18.34 6.59
C VAL A 37 7.86 -18.63 6.22
N ASP A 38 7.15 -19.24 7.15
CA ASP A 38 5.71 -19.50 7.07
C ASP A 38 4.87 -18.22 7.31
N SER A 39 3.56 -18.36 7.58
CA SER A 39 2.69 -17.21 7.86
C SER A 39 2.95 -16.54 9.22
N TYR A 40 3.64 -17.20 10.14
CA TYR A 40 3.96 -16.72 11.48
C TYR A 40 5.41 -16.25 11.61
N MET A 41 6.09 -16.10 10.47
CA MET A 41 7.50 -15.71 10.37
C MET A 41 8.48 -16.75 10.92
N GLN A 42 8.00 -17.98 11.15
CA GLN A 42 8.80 -19.10 11.63
C GLN A 42 9.52 -19.74 10.44
N THR A 43 10.80 -20.07 10.63
CA THR A 43 11.58 -20.82 9.63
C THR A 43 11.20 -22.31 9.65
N ASN A 44 11.92 -23.15 8.89
CA ASN A 44 11.81 -24.60 9.02
C ASN A 44 12.36 -25.15 10.35
N ILE A 45 13.01 -24.32 11.16
CA ILE A 45 13.51 -24.68 12.51
C ILE A 45 12.58 -24.02 13.54
N PRO A 46 11.85 -24.80 14.39
CA PRO A 46 10.74 -24.28 15.20
C PRO A 46 11.07 -23.10 16.14
N HIS A 47 12.31 -22.95 16.58
CA HIS A 47 12.70 -21.89 17.51
C HIS A 47 13.45 -20.74 16.80
N ILE A 48 13.50 -20.73 15.46
CA ILE A 48 14.18 -19.70 14.67
C ILE A 48 13.15 -19.01 13.78
N TYR A 49 13.19 -17.67 13.82
CA TYR A 49 12.32 -16.77 13.06
C TYR A 49 13.17 -15.83 12.21
N ALA A 50 12.58 -15.31 11.13
CA ALA A 50 13.20 -14.29 10.32
C ALA A 50 12.17 -13.27 9.85
N VAL A 51 12.54 -11.99 9.85
CA VAL A 51 11.63 -10.87 9.52
C VAL A 51 12.37 -9.82 8.70
N GLY A 52 11.63 -9.04 7.93
CA GLY A 52 12.14 -7.98 7.07
C GLY A 52 12.81 -8.49 5.80
N ASP A 53 13.74 -7.66 5.30
CA ASP A 53 14.39 -7.83 3.99
C ASP A 53 15.07 -9.20 3.83
N VAL A 54 15.55 -9.82 4.91
CA VAL A 54 16.22 -11.14 4.86
C VAL A 54 15.30 -12.27 4.37
N THR A 55 13.98 -12.08 4.46
CA THR A 55 12.98 -13.03 3.95
C THR A 55 12.80 -12.94 2.44
N GLY A 56 13.25 -11.85 1.81
CA GLY A 56 13.02 -11.58 0.39
C GLY A 56 11.57 -11.33 -0.01
N LYS A 57 10.60 -11.27 0.93
CA LYS A 57 9.17 -11.15 0.63
C LYS A 57 8.74 -9.74 0.18
N LYS A 58 8.85 -8.74 1.07
CA LYS A 58 8.53 -7.33 0.78
C LYS A 58 9.50 -6.43 1.54
N MET A 59 10.34 -5.70 0.81
CA MET A 59 11.41 -4.87 1.36
C MET A 59 10.91 -3.46 1.72
N LEU A 60 10.05 -3.39 2.75
CA LEU A 60 9.45 -2.16 3.26
C LEU A 60 9.53 -2.14 4.80
N ALA A 61 9.89 -0.98 5.37
CA ALA A 61 10.15 -0.86 6.81
C ALA A 61 8.94 -1.20 7.70
N HIS A 62 7.74 -0.72 7.34
CA HIS A 62 6.50 -1.02 8.04
C HIS A 62 6.10 -2.50 7.91
N VAL A 63 6.44 -3.16 6.79
CA VAL A 63 6.25 -4.61 6.64
C VAL A 63 7.18 -5.36 7.58
N ALA A 64 8.48 -5.01 7.60
CA ALA A 64 9.45 -5.62 8.51
C ALA A 64 9.03 -5.49 9.98
N SER A 65 8.52 -4.31 10.36
CA SER A 65 8.02 -4.04 11.71
C SER A 65 6.83 -4.93 12.07
N ARG A 66 5.83 -5.06 11.18
CA ARG A 66 4.67 -5.94 11.42
C ARG A 66 5.07 -7.41 11.44
N GLN A 67 5.98 -7.85 10.56
CA GLN A 67 6.53 -9.20 10.62
C GLN A 67 7.20 -9.48 11.96
N GLY A 68 7.96 -8.51 12.51
CA GLY A 68 8.53 -8.59 13.87
C GLY A 68 7.47 -8.80 14.95
N GLN A 69 6.38 -8.04 14.90
CA GLN A 69 5.25 -8.20 15.81
C GLN A 69 4.63 -9.60 15.69
N VAL A 70 4.33 -10.06 14.47
CA VAL A 70 3.77 -11.41 14.23
C VAL A 70 4.69 -12.50 14.79
N ALA A 71 6.01 -12.38 14.60
CA ALA A 71 6.97 -13.34 15.13
C ALA A 71 6.93 -13.40 16.66
N ILE A 72 6.92 -12.24 17.34
CA ILE A 72 6.87 -12.17 18.81
C ILE A 72 5.51 -12.64 19.34
N ASP A 73 4.41 -12.29 18.68
CA ASP A 73 3.07 -12.75 19.02
C ASP A 73 3.02 -14.28 18.97
N HIS A 74 3.57 -14.89 17.92
CA HIS A 74 3.66 -16.34 17.76
C HIS A 74 4.55 -17.00 18.81
N ILE A 75 5.71 -16.42 19.12
CA ILE A 75 6.59 -16.89 20.21
C ILE A 75 5.85 -16.85 21.55
N SER A 76 4.95 -15.88 21.74
CA SER A 76 4.18 -15.69 22.97
C SER A 76 2.89 -16.52 23.03
N GLY A 77 2.62 -17.35 22.02
CA GLY A 77 1.46 -18.26 21.96
C GLY A 77 0.22 -17.68 21.28
N ASN A 78 0.30 -16.48 20.69
CA ASN A 78 -0.77 -15.93 19.85
C ASN A 78 -0.63 -16.42 18.41
N SER A 79 -1.74 -16.66 17.72
CA SER A 79 -1.73 -17.29 16.38
C SER A 79 -2.30 -16.38 15.28
N GLU A 80 -2.06 -15.07 15.33
CA GLU A 80 -2.45 -14.19 14.22
C GLU A 80 -1.41 -14.24 13.08
N PRO A 81 -1.75 -14.75 11.88
CA PRO A 81 -0.81 -14.84 10.79
C PRO A 81 -0.54 -13.47 10.15
N MET A 82 0.63 -13.33 9.55
CA MET A 82 0.98 -12.18 8.72
C MET A 82 0.08 -12.11 7.49
N SER A 83 -0.58 -10.97 7.30
CA SER A 83 -1.33 -10.65 6.09
C SER A 83 -0.58 -9.63 5.24
N TYR A 84 -0.45 -9.91 3.94
CA TYR A 84 0.12 -9.00 2.96
C TYR A 84 -0.94 -8.39 2.02
N GLN A 85 -2.23 -8.60 2.30
CA GLN A 85 -3.32 -8.12 1.46
C GLN A 85 -3.39 -6.59 1.43
N VAL A 86 -3.11 -5.96 2.57
CA VAL A 86 -3.17 -4.51 2.75
C VAL A 86 -1.80 -4.02 3.21
N VAL A 87 -0.94 -3.72 2.24
CA VAL A 87 0.38 -3.13 2.49
C VAL A 87 0.46 -1.85 1.67
N PRO A 88 0.45 -0.66 2.31
CA PRO A 88 0.62 0.58 1.57
C PRO A 88 2.05 0.68 1.04
N PHE A 89 2.19 1.37 -0.08
CA PHE A 89 3.45 1.72 -0.72
C PHE A 89 3.49 3.22 -0.98
N CYS A 90 4.62 3.87 -0.73
CA CYS A 90 4.80 5.30 -0.90
C CYS A 90 6.10 5.61 -1.65
N VAL A 91 6.07 6.64 -2.50
CA VAL A 91 7.23 7.29 -3.11
C VAL A 91 7.20 8.75 -2.70
N PHE A 92 8.23 9.18 -1.97
CA PHE A 92 8.34 10.51 -1.38
C PHE A 92 8.96 11.53 -2.35
N SER A 93 8.53 11.49 -3.62
CA SER A 93 8.86 12.51 -4.62
C SER A 93 8.02 13.78 -4.43
N ASN A 94 8.20 14.76 -5.31
CA ASN A 94 7.31 15.91 -5.39
C ASN A 94 6.62 15.96 -6.77
N PRO A 95 5.29 15.76 -6.88
CA PRO A 95 4.38 15.34 -5.80
C PRO A 95 4.66 13.91 -5.31
N GLU A 96 4.11 13.56 -4.14
CA GLU A 96 4.21 12.21 -3.59
C GLU A 96 3.33 11.24 -4.36
N LEU A 97 3.66 9.96 -4.29
CA LEU A 97 2.79 8.86 -4.74
C LEU A 97 2.54 7.91 -3.58
N ALA A 98 1.31 7.42 -3.48
CA ALA A 98 0.98 6.36 -2.55
C ALA A 98 -0.08 5.42 -3.12
N SER A 99 -0.05 4.15 -2.73
CA SER A 99 -1.04 3.16 -3.17
C SER A 99 -1.24 2.06 -2.15
N VAL A 100 -2.45 1.51 -2.08
CA VAL A 100 -2.79 0.33 -1.30
C VAL A 100 -3.86 -0.49 -2.01
N GLY A 101 -3.77 -1.82 -1.89
CA GLY A 101 -4.69 -2.74 -2.56
C GLY A 101 -4.36 -2.99 -4.02
N LEU A 102 -5.38 -3.36 -4.79
CA LEU A 102 -5.24 -3.77 -6.20
C LEU A 102 -5.07 -2.56 -7.12
N ASN A 103 -4.28 -2.72 -8.17
CA ASN A 103 -4.35 -1.84 -9.33
C ASN A 103 -5.49 -2.24 -10.28
N GLU A 104 -5.78 -1.42 -11.29
CA GLU A 104 -6.90 -1.66 -12.22
C GLU A 104 -6.75 -2.98 -12.99
N LYS A 105 -5.52 -3.35 -13.39
CA LYS A 105 -5.26 -4.59 -14.11
C LYS A 105 -5.54 -5.80 -13.22
N GLU A 106 -4.96 -5.81 -12.02
CA GLU A 106 -5.18 -6.89 -11.03
C GLU A 106 -6.65 -7.01 -10.62
N ALA A 107 -7.35 -5.88 -10.49
CA ALA A 107 -8.77 -5.86 -10.14
C ALA A 107 -9.64 -6.43 -11.27
N ASN A 108 -9.35 -6.11 -12.53
CA ASN A 108 -10.05 -6.71 -13.69
C ASN A 108 -9.74 -8.19 -13.87
N GLU A 109 -8.54 -8.66 -13.49
CA GLU A 109 -8.20 -10.09 -13.53
C GLU A 109 -8.93 -10.89 -12.44
N LYS A 110 -9.26 -10.25 -11.31
CA LYS A 110 -9.86 -10.90 -10.13
C LYS A 110 -11.38 -10.77 -10.05
N TYR A 111 -11.97 -9.73 -10.64
CA TYR A 111 -13.39 -9.42 -10.54
C TYR A 111 -13.99 -9.18 -11.92
N ASP A 112 -15.19 -9.71 -12.14
CA ASP A 112 -15.89 -9.58 -13.43
C ASP A 112 -16.20 -8.12 -13.79
N ASN A 113 -16.46 -7.29 -12.79
CA ASN A 113 -16.80 -5.88 -12.97
C ASN A 113 -16.24 -5.02 -11.84
N ILE A 114 -15.52 -3.97 -12.22
CA ILE A 114 -14.99 -2.96 -11.30
C ILE A 114 -15.48 -1.57 -11.73
N LYS A 115 -15.54 -0.66 -10.76
CA LYS A 115 -15.71 0.76 -11.02
C LYS A 115 -14.46 1.49 -10.60
N VAL A 116 -14.03 2.44 -11.43
CA VAL A 116 -12.87 3.29 -11.18
C VAL A 116 -13.32 4.73 -11.26
N PHE A 117 -12.91 5.54 -10.28
CA PHE A 117 -13.14 6.98 -10.31
C PHE A 117 -11.87 7.71 -9.90
N ARG A 118 -11.68 8.91 -10.45
CA ARG A 118 -10.52 9.78 -10.16
C ARG A 118 -11.01 11.17 -9.82
N PHE A 119 -10.65 11.66 -8.64
CA PHE A 119 -10.92 13.04 -8.25
C PHE A 119 -9.62 13.85 -8.28
N PRO A 120 -9.55 14.97 -9.02
CA PRO A 120 -8.33 15.74 -9.20
C PRO A 120 -8.09 16.73 -8.06
N TYR A 121 -6.83 16.93 -7.67
CA TYR A 121 -6.46 17.89 -6.60
C TYR A 121 -6.88 19.33 -6.93
N ARG A 122 -6.88 19.72 -8.22
CA ARG A 122 -7.33 21.05 -8.67
C ARG A 122 -8.79 21.39 -8.32
N ALA A 123 -9.63 20.39 -8.03
CA ALA A 123 -11.01 20.60 -7.62
C ALA A 123 -11.19 20.67 -6.10
N ASN A 124 -10.11 20.50 -5.32
CA ASN A 124 -10.13 20.59 -3.87
C ASN A 124 -9.67 21.98 -3.39
N GLY A 125 -10.48 22.64 -2.58
CA GLY A 125 -10.18 23.98 -2.06
C GLY A 125 -8.88 24.04 -1.25
N ARG A 126 -8.60 23.02 -0.41
CA ARG A 126 -7.37 22.98 0.40
C ARG A 126 -6.12 22.94 -0.50
N ALA A 127 -6.11 22.09 -1.52
CA ALA A 127 -5.04 22.00 -2.51
C ALA A 127 -4.75 23.35 -3.18
N LEU A 128 -5.80 24.11 -3.54
CA LEU A 128 -5.67 25.48 -4.06
C LEU A 128 -4.99 26.41 -3.04
N THR A 129 -5.41 26.39 -1.77
CA THR A 129 -4.80 27.25 -0.73
C THR A 129 -3.33 26.94 -0.44
N MET A 130 -2.91 25.70 -0.71
CA MET A 130 -1.54 25.24 -0.54
C MET A 130 -0.68 25.47 -1.79
N ASN A 131 -1.30 25.88 -2.90
CA ASN A 131 -0.67 25.89 -4.23
C ASN A 131 -0.17 24.50 -4.68
N GLU A 132 -0.87 23.43 -4.28
CA GLU A 132 -0.53 22.02 -4.50
C GLU A 132 -1.63 21.33 -5.33
N GLN A 133 -1.85 21.80 -6.55
CA GLN A 133 -3.03 21.44 -7.37
C GLN A 133 -2.79 20.22 -8.29
N GLU A 134 -1.55 19.72 -8.32
CA GLU A 134 -1.15 18.63 -9.19
C GLU A 134 -1.56 17.28 -8.61
N GLY A 135 -2.07 16.41 -9.48
CA GLY A 135 -2.41 15.03 -9.14
C GLY A 135 -3.89 14.75 -8.91
N TYR A 136 -4.18 13.57 -8.37
CA TYR A 136 -5.52 13.02 -8.16
C TYR A 136 -5.48 11.85 -7.17
N ILE A 137 -6.64 11.56 -6.56
CA ILE A 137 -6.90 10.27 -5.92
C ILE A 137 -7.72 9.42 -6.87
N LYS A 138 -7.32 8.16 -7.02
CA LYS A 138 -8.02 7.14 -7.77
C LYS A 138 -8.49 6.05 -6.83
N MET A 139 -9.78 5.73 -6.89
CA MET A 139 -10.37 4.62 -6.16
C MET A 139 -10.86 3.56 -7.14
N ILE A 140 -10.75 2.30 -6.73
CA ILE A 140 -11.22 1.12 -7.45
C ILE A 140 -12.15 0.37 -6.51
N ALA A 141 -13.36 0.06 -6.96
CA ALA A 141 -14.36 -0.64 -6.17
C ALA A 141 -15.03 -1.76 -6.98
N ASN A 142 -15.53 -2.77 -6.27
CA ASN A 142 -16.38 -3.80 -6.87
C ASN A 142 -17.77 -3.23 -7.19
N THR A 143 -18.34 -3.52 -8.37
CA THR A 143 -19.63 -2.96 -8.77
C THR A 143 -20.84 -3.58 -8.07
N GLN A 144 -20.73 -4.80 -7.54
CA GLN A 144 -21.85 -5.52 -6.93
C GLN A 144 -22.11 -5.06 -5.50
N ASN A 145 -21.05 -4.77 -4.74
CA ASN A 145 -21.14 -4.44 -3.31
C ASN A 145 -20.42 -3.14 -2.91
N HIS A 146 -19.86 -2.41 -3.87
CA HIS A 146 -19.10 -1.17 -3.65
C HIS A 146 -17.94 -1.28 -2.66
N ARG A 147 -17.46 -2.49 -2.35
CA ARG A 147 -16.24 -2.66 -1.52
C ARG A 147 -15.04 -2.07 -2.22
N ILE A 148 -14.23 -1.32 -1.48
CA ILE A 148 -13.00 -0.75 -2.01
C ILE A 148 -11.98 -1.86 -2.21
N LEU A 149 -11.40 -1.88 -3.42
CA LEU A 149 -10.42 -2.87 -3.86
C LEU A 149 -9.01 -2.30 -3.92
N GLY A 150 -8.88 -0.99 -4.14
CA GLY A 150 -7.60 -0.30 -4.17
C GLY A 150 -7.75 1.22 -4.25
N VAL A 151 -6.77 1.92 -3.69
CA VAL A 151 -6.67 3.38 -3.75
C VAL A 151 -5.26 3.76 -4.15
N HIS A 152 -5.14 4.72 -5.06
CA HIS A 152 -3.89 5.20 -5.63
C HIS A 152 -3.91 6.72 -5.62
N ILE A 153 -2.90 7.35 -5.06
CA ILE A 153 -2.80 8.79 -4.86
C ILE A 153 -1.53 9.28 -5.53
N ILE A 154 -1.64 10.36 -6.27
CA ILE A 154 -0.52 11.23 -6.65
C ILE A 154 -0.92 12.65 -6.25
N GLY A 155 -0.09 13.33 -5.46
CA GLY A 155 -0.40 14.67 -4.94
C GLY A 155 0.28 14.95 -3.60
N ALA A 156 0.08 16.15 -3.06
CA ALA A 156 0.63 16.54 -1.76
C ALA A 156 0.08 15.65 -0.64
N HIS A 157 0.93 15.24 0.30
CA HIS A 157 0.58 14.39 1.44
C HIS A 157 -0.02 13.01 1.08
N ALA A 158 0.27 12.47 -0.11
CA ALA A 158 -0.20 11.15 -0.52
C ALA A 158 0.18 10.06 0.50
N SER A 159 1.38 10.13 1.07
CA SER A 159 1.90 9.18 2.05
C SER A 159 1.14 9.17 3.38
N GLU A 160 0.51 10.29 3.75
CA GLU A 160 -0.34 10.40 4.95
C GLU A 160 -1.78 9.97 4.64
N LEU A 161 -2.33 10.45 3.52
CA LEU A 161 -3.71 10.15 3.10
C LEU A 161 -3.95 8.66 2.85
N ILE A 162 -2.94 7.91 2.39
CA ILE A 162 -3.08 6.48 2.12
C ILE A 162 -3.38 5.65 3.37
N ALA A 163 -3.09 6.16 4.56
CA ALA A 163 -3.37 5.46 5.82
C ALA A 163 -4.87 5.22 6.03
N GLU A 164 -5.71 6.20 5.69
CA GLU A 164 -7.18 6.06 5.75
C GLU A 164 -7.65 4.96 4.78
N ALA A 165 -7.16 4.98 3.54
CA ALA A 165 -7.48 3.96 2.56
C ALA A 165 -7.00 2.56 3.00
N ALA A 166 -5.81 2.47 3.61
CA ALA A 166 -5.30 1.20 4.12
C ALA A 166 -6.22 0.65 5.22
N LEU A 167 -6.66 1.49 6.17
CA LEU A 167 -7.64 1.07 7.18
C LEU A 167 -8.98 0.64 6.55
N ALA A 168 -9.47 1.41 5.57
CA ALA A 168 -10.70 1.09 4.85
C ALA A 168 -10.64 -0.28 4.16
N LEU A 169 -9.55 -0.59 3.45
CA LEU A 169 -9.35 -1.90 2.84
C LEU A 169 -9.22 -3.01 3.89
N GLN A 170 -8.50 -2.76 4.99
CA GLN A 170 -8.31 -3.73 6.08
C GLN A 170 -9.64 -4.13 6.72
N LEU A 171 -10.56 -3.18 6.87
CA LEU A 171 -11.90 -3.39 7.43
C LEU A 171 -12.93 -3.82 6.37
N GLY A 172 -12.55 -3.85 5.08
CA GLY A 172 -13.44 -4.24 3.99
C GLY A 172 -14.55 -3.25 3.67
N VAL A 173 -14.30 -1.97 3.98
CA VAL A 173 -15.21 -0.83 3.87
C VAL A 173 -15.68 -0.61 2.42
N THR A 174 -16.91 -0.09 2.28
CA THR A 174 -17.50 0.27 0.98
C THR A 174 -17.30 1.73 0.64
N ALA A 175 -17.46 2.10 -0.64
CA ALA A 175 -17.49 3.50 -1.05
C ALA A 175 -18.58 4.30 -0.31
N SER A 176 -19.70 3.66 0.04
CA SER A 176 -20.78 4.30 0.80
C SER A 176 -20.35 4.67 2.21
N ASP A 177 -19.60 3.80 2.88
CA ASP A 177 -19.11 4.09 4.24
C ASP A 177 -18.13 5.28 4.25
N ILE A 178 -17.24 5.35 3.25
CA ILE A 178 -16.31 6.47 3.08
C ILE A 178 -17.08 7.77 2.76
N ALA A 179 -18.01 7.73 1.79
CA ALA A 179 -18.80 8.90 1.40
C ALA A 179 -19.67 9.44 2.55
N ASN A 180 -20.17 8.57 3.44
CA ASN A 180 -20.95 8.99 4.60
C ASN A 180 -20.09 9.41 5.80
N THR A 181 -18.77 9.28 5.73
CA THR A 181 -17.86 9.76 6.77
C THR A 181 -17.68 11.28 6.62
N ILE A 182 -17.90 12.03 7.70
CA ILE A 182 -17.71 13.48 7.71
C ILE A 182 -16.21 13.78 7.72
N HIS A 183 -15.67 14.18 6.56
CA HIS A 183 -14.30 14.66 6.43
C HIS A 183 -14.23 16.15 6.77
N ALA A 184 -13.16 16.58 7.44
CA ALA A 184 -13.00 17.98 7.83
C ALA A 184 -12.78 18.88 6.60
N HIS A 185 -13.39 20.07 6.61
CA HIS A 185 -13.25 21.07 5.55
C HIS A 185 -12.55 22.35 6.06
N PRO A 186 -11.60 22.94 5.31
CA PRO A 186 -10.97 22.40 4.10
C PRO A 186 -9.78 21.48 4.44
N THR A 187 -9.75 20.25 3.92
CA THR A 187 -8.61 19.32 3.99
C THR A 187 -8.39 18.56 2.68
N LEU A 188 -7.20 17.98 2.49
CA LEU A 188 -6.95 17.08 1.35
C LEU A 188 -7.67 15.74 1.49
N ALA A 189 -8.03 15.33 2.71
CA ALA A 189 -8.76 14.09 2.96
C ALA A 189 -10.16 14.09 2.34
N GLU A 190 -10.78 15.26 2.16
CA GLU A 190 -12.05 15.40 1.43
C GLU A 190 -12.00 14.81 0.02
N ILE A 191 -10.82 14.75 -0.61
CA ILE A 191 -10.65 14.13 -1.92
C ILE A 191 -10.98 12.63 -1.86
N ILE A 192 -10.72 11.96 -0.75
CA ILE A 192 -11.05 10.53 -0.57
C ILE A 192 -12.58 10.35 -0.57
N ALA A 193 -13.30 11.20 0.18
CA ALA A 193 -14.76 11.23 0.20
C ALA A 193 -15.34 11.48 -1.20
N GLU A 194 -14.91 12.55 -1.87
CA GLU A 194 -15.37 12.89 -3.22
C GLU A 194 -15.07 11.78 -4.24
N THR A 195 -13.92 11.10 -4.10
CA THR A 195 -13.60 9.97 -4.96
C THR A 195 -14.57 8.81 -4.74
N ALA A 196 -14.97 8.55 -3.48
CA ALA A 196 -15.97 7.55 -3.13
C ALA A 196 -17.38 7.93 -3.64
N GLU A 197 -17.78 9.19 -3.53
CA GLU A 197 -19.03 9.70 -4.14
C GLU A 197 -19.02 9.54 -5.67
N GLY A 198 -17.86 9.75 -6.29
CA GLY A 198 -17.62 9.45 -7.71
C GLY A 198 -17.80 7.97 -8.06
N ILE A 199 -17.30 7.06 -7.20
CA ILE A 199 -17.60 5.61 -7.31
C ILE A 199 -19.10 5.36 -7.21
N LEU A 200 -19.85 6.13 -6.42
CA LEU A 200 -21.30 5.95 -6.30
C LEU A 200 -22.10 6.72 -7.37
N GLY A 201 -21.42 7.57 -8.15
CA GLY A 201 -21.99 8.31 -9.28
C GLY A 201 -22.61 9.66 -8.92
N TYR A 202 -22.25 10.24 -7.78
CA TYR A 202 -22.77 11.54 -7.34
C TYR A 202 -21.70 12.52 -6.81
N PRO A 203 -20.52 12.67 -7.45
CA PRO A 203 -19.52 13.62 -6.97
C PRO A 203 -20.08 15.04 -6.98
N ILE A 204 -19.73 15.86 -5.99
CA ILE A 204 -20.29 17.20 -5.82
C ILE A 204 -19.41 18.25 -6.52
N HIS A 205 -18.09 18.13 -6.42
CA HIS A 205 -17.17 19.19 -6.85
C HIS A 205 -16.50 18.94 -8.21
N VAL A 206 -16.94 17.93 -8.96
CA VAL A 206 -16.52 17.68 -10.35
C VAL A 206 -17.70 17.32 -11.25
N VAL A 207 -17.57 17.67 -12.54
CA VAL A 207 -18.55 17.30 -13.56
C VAL A 207 -18.45 15.79 -13.84
N ARG A 208 -19.61 15.14 -14.01
CA ARG A 208 -19.74 13.71 -14.32
C ARG A 208 -19.26 13.36 -15.72
#